data_AF-A0A349YTH4-F1
#
_entry.id   AF-A0A349YTH4-F1
#
_cell.length_a   1.000
_cell.length_b   1.000
_cell.length_c   1.000
_cell.angle_alpha   90.00
_cell.angle_beta   90.00
_cell.angle_gamma   90.00
#
_symmetry.space_group_name_H-M   'P 1'
#
loop_
_entity.id
_entity.type
_entity.pdbx_description
1 polymer ?
#
loop_
_entity_poly.entity_id
_entity_poly.type
_entity_poly.pdbx_seq_one_letter_code
_entity_poly.pdbx_strand_id
1 'polypeptide(L)'
;VKPSVAPSVKPSVEPSSNPTTDVKPVVTIKSQFAGGINQNYTISASGSKPVELSKLTIRYNYTKSGNKNQIFWCDNAGLQLSKAPYYVNLAPCIKGTFHDGYVEITFDTDEILTAGEGSLSIGARLTQEDWSAYSDFVENGYDVYYDGVLVSSNK
;
A
#
# COMPACT_ATOMS: atom_id res chain seq x y z
N VAL A 1 22.71 -19.59 -47.89
CA VAL A 1 21.97 -20.09 -46.71
C VAL A 1 21.80 -18.92 -45.74
N LYS A 2 20.57 -18.49 -45.47
CA LYS A 2 20.29 -17.35 -44.56
C LYS A 2 19.96 -17.92 -43.17
N PRO A 3 20.55 -17.44 -42.06
CA PRO A 3 20.11 -17.87 -40.75
C PRO A 3 18.78 -17.17 -40.41
N SER A 4 17.76 -17.95 -40.08
CA SER A 4 16.55 -17.47 -39.43
C SER A 4 16.76 -17.55 -37.92
N VAL A 5 16.70 -16.42 -37.24
CA VAL A 5 16.76 -16.37 -35.77
C VAL A 5 15.32 -16.44 -35.26
N ALA A 6 14.97 -17.51 -34.56
CA ALA A 6 13.70 -17.62 -33.84
C ALA A 6 13.72 -16.71 -32.59
N PRO A 7 12.62 -16.02 -32.25
CA PRO A 7 12.56 -15.21 -31.03
C PRO A 7 12.51 -16.10 -29.79
N SER A 8 13.35 -15.77 -28.81
CA SER A 8 13.38 -16.38 -27.48
C SER A 8 12.14 -15.95 -26.67
N VAL A 9 11.36 -16.93 -26.21
CA VAL A 9 10.20 -16.69 -25.35
C VAL A 9 10.71 -16.43 -23.92
N LYS A 10 10.50 -15.21 -23.43
CA LYS A 10 10.76 -14.82 -22.04
C LYS A 10 9.83 -15.63 -21.12
N PRO A 11 10.32 -16.30 -20.06
CA PRO A 11 9.43 -16.88 -19.06
C PRO A 11 8.65 -15.75 -18.36
N SER A 12 7.33 -15.76 -18.52
CA SER A 12 6.41 -15.00 -17.69
C SER A 12 6.19 -15.83 -16.43
N VAL A 13 6.73 -15.37 -15.29
CA VAL A 13 6.49 -16.01 -14.01
C VAL A 13 5.03 -15.77 -13.64
N GLU A 14 4.26 -16.85 -13.57
CA GLU A 14 2.89 -16.86 -13.07
C GLU A 14 2.90 -16.54 -11.56
N PRO A 15 2.03 -15.64 -11.05
CA PRO A 15 1.95 -15.37 -9.62
C PRO A 15 1.62 -16.65 -8.85
N SER A 16 2.46 -17.00 -7.88
CA SER A 16 2.31 -18.18 -7.03
C SER A 16 1.09 -18.04 -6.12
N SER A 17 -0.01 -18.72 -6.47
CA SER A 17 -1.30 -18.63 -5.78
C SER A 17 -1.43 -19.55 -4.54
N ASN A 18 -0.54 -19.40 -3.55
CA ASN A 18 -0.80 -19.93 -2.22
C ASN A 18 -0.65 -18.81 -1.18
N PRO A 19 -1.67 -18.52 -0.35
CA PRO A 19 -1.52 -17.58 0.75
C PRO A 19 -0.43 -18.13 1.67
N THR A 20 0.69 -17.44 1.75
CA THR A 20 1.76 -17.80 2.68
C THR A 20 1.26 -17.50 4.08
N THR A 21 0.71 -18.50 4.77
CA THR A 21 0.28 -18.38 6.19
C THR A 21 1.38 -17.84 7.11
N ASP A 22 2.64 -17.94 6.67
CA ASP A 22 3.82 -17.48 7.39
C ASP A 22 4.07 -15.98 7.29
N VAL A 23 3.62 -15.30 6.21
CA VAL A 23 3.80 -13.84 6.04
C VAL A 23 2.49 -13.15 6.39
N LYS A 24 2.51 -12.33 7.43
CA LYS A 24 1.29 -11.72 7.97
C LYS A 24 1.48 -10.22 8.25
N PRO A 25 1.30 -9.36 7.23
CA PRO A 25 1.25 -7.92 7.43
C PRO A 25 0.01 -7.56 8.26
N VAL A 26 0.18 -6.63 9.19
CA VAL A 26 -0.89 -6.06 10.00
C VAL A 26 -0.95 -4.59 9.67
N VAL A 27 -2.09 -4.14 9.17
CA VAL A 27 -2.33 -2.75 8.78
C VAL A 27 -3.46 -2.20 9.62
N THR A 28 -3.29 -0.97 10.11
CA THR A 28 -4.36 -0.17 10.71
C THR A 28 -4.38 1.19 10.02
N ILE A 29 -5.57 1.66 9.64
CA ILE A 29 -5.77 2.99 9.07
C ILE A 29 -6.75 3.75 9.95
N LYS A 30 -6.41 4.98 10.32
CA LYS A 30 -7.32 5.91 11.00
C LYS A 30 -7.55 7.11 10.09
N SER A 31 -8.82 7.41 9.80
CA SER A 31 -9.21 8.46 8.88
C SER A 31 -9.92 9.61 9.60
N GLN A 32 -9.70 10.83 9.15
CA GLN A 32 -10.44 12.03 9.58
C GLN A 32 -10.88 12.83 8.35
N PHE A 33 -12.16 13.17 8.31
CA PHE A 33 -12.81 13.91 7.23
C PHE A 33 -12.83 15.41 7.53
N ALA A 34 -12.06 16.20 6.79
CA ALA A 34 -11.97 17.66 6.98
C ALA A 34 -11.65 18.36 5.65
N GLY A 35 -12.62 18.42 4.73
CA GLY A 35 -12.44 18.88 3.35
C GLY A 35 -11.71 17.84 2.48
N GLY A 36 -10.50 17.45 2.88
CA GLY A 36 -9.82 16.24 2.44
C GLY A 36 -10.00 15.08 3.42
N ILE A 37 -9.38 13.94 3.09
CA ILE A 37 -9.32 12.76 3.95
C ILE A 37 -7.91 12.68 4.52
N ASN A 38 -7.75 12.95 5.82
CA ASN A 38 -6.47 12.80 6.50
C ASN A 38 -6.39 11.37 7.03
N GLN A 39 -5.27 10.70 6.80
CA GLN A 39 -5.10 9.29 7.13
C GLN A 39 -3.79 9.05 7.89
N ASN A 40 -3.87 8.21 8.92
CA ASN A 40 -2.70 7.69 9.62
C ASN A 40 -2.69 6.17 9.50
N TYR A 41 -1.59 5.63 8.98
CA TYR A 41 -1.38 4.21 8.83
C TYR A 41 -0.37 3.72 9.85
N THR A 42 -0.58 2.50 10.34
CA THR A 42 0.42 1.73 11.09
C THR A 42 0.53 0.35 10.48
N ILE A 43 1.74 -0.04 10.09
CA ILE A 43 2.03 -1.30 9.42
C ILE A 43 3.09 -2.05 10.23
N SER A 44 2.83 -3.31 10.56
CA SER A 44 3.75 -4.20 11.25
C SER A 44 3.66 -5.63 10.71
N ALA A 45 4.52 -6.52 11.19
CA ALA A 45 4.46 -7.94 10.88
C ALA A 45 4.05 -8.76 12.12
N SER A 46 3.28 -9.83 11.91
CA SER A 46 2.89 -10.77 12.98
C SER A 46 3.08 -12.24 12.60
N GLY A 47 3.68 -12.50 11.43
CA GLY A 47 3.96 -13.84 10.92
C GLY A 47 5.33 -14.37 11.36
N SER A 48 5.63 -15.61 10.98
CA SER A 48 6.93 -16.25 11.21
C SER A 48 7.99 -15.85 10.16
N LYS A 49 7.56 -15.32 9.01
CA LYS A 49 8.42 -14.76 7.96
C LYS A 49 8.32 -13.23 7.89
N PRO A 50 9.40 -12.52 7.51
CA PRO A 50 9.35 -11.07 7.30
C PRO A 50 8.37 -10.67 6.20
N VAL A 51 7.82 -9.47 6.31
CA VAL A 51 7.04 -8.79 5.27
C VAL A 51 8.00 -7.94 4.45
N GLU A 52 8.17 -8.26 3.17
CA GLU A 52 8.86 -7.37 2.21
C GLU A 52 7.88 -6.26 1.79
N LEU A 53 8.22 -5.00 2.06
CA LEU A 53 7.28 -3.90 1.83
C LEU A 53 6.96 -3.71 0.33
N SER A 54 7.89 -4.00 -0.57
CA SER A 54 7.66 -3.96 -2.02
C SER A 54 6.55 -4.89 -2.53
N LYS A 55 6.19 -5.92 -1.75
CA LYS A 55 5.10 -6.86 -2.06
C LYS A 55 3.78 -6.46 -1.40
N LEU A 56 3.77 -5.46 -0.52
CA LEU A 56 2.58 -5.00 0.17
C LEU A 56 1.78 -4.06 -0.72
N THR A 57 0.47 -4.26 -0.77
CA THR A 57 -0.47 -3.32 -1.39
C THR A 57 -1.66 -3.12 -0.47
N ILE A 58 -2.09 -1.88 -0.29
CA ILE A 58 -3.27 -1.54 0.51
C ILE A 58 -4.28 -0.88 -0.43
N ARG A 59 -5.52 -1.38 -0.45
CA ARG A 59 -6.63 -0.72 -1.14
C ARG A 59 -7.55 -0.11 -0.10
N TYR A 60 -7.55 1.22 -0.02
CA TYR A 60 -8.47 1.96 0.83
C TYR A 60 -9.76 2.24 0.06
N ASN A 61 -10.85 1.59 0.47
CA ASN A 61 -12.11 1.54 -0.26
C ASN A 61 -13.07 2.64 0.25
N TYR A 62 -13.76 3.30 -0.67
CA TYR A 62 -14.72 4.36 -0.34
C TYR A 62 -15.72 4.59 -1.48
N THR A 63 -16.82 5.28 -1.17
CA THR A 63 -17.68 5.91 -2.17
C THR A 63 -17.61 7.42 -2.02
N LYS A 64 -17.83 8.13 -3.12
CA LYS A 64 -17.96 9.59 -3.15
C LYS A 64 -18.90 10.01 -4.27
N SER A 65 -19.51 11.18 -4.12
CA SER A 65 -20.16 11.87 -5.24
C SER A 65 -19.13 12.62 -6.10
N GLY A 66 -19.47 12.81 -7.37
CA GLY A 66 -18.65 13.57 -8.32
C GLY A 66 -17.48 12.79 -8.92
N ASN A 67 -16.91 13.35 -9.99
CA ASN A 67 -15.90 12.71 -10.85
C ASN A 67 -14.57 13.46 -10.91
N LYS A 68 -14.32 14.40 -9.98
CA LYS A 68 -13.06 15.14 -9.96
C LYS A 68 -11.89 14.19 -9.70
N ASN A 69 -10.76 14.53 -10.32
CA ASN A 69 -9.48 13.90 -10.06
C ASN A 69 -9.10 14.06 -8.59
N GLN A 70 -8.33 13.09 -8.10
CA GLN A 70 -7.89 13.04 -6.71
C GLN A 70 -6.36 12.94 -6.67
N ILE A 71 -5.78 13.44 -5.58
CA ILE A 71 -4.34 13.40 -5.33
C ILE A 71 -4.10 12.73 -3.97
N PHE A 72 -3.13 11.83 -3.96
CA PHE A 72 -2.60 11.19 -2.76
C PHE A 72 -1.32 11.90 -2.35
N TRP A 73 -1.27 12.32 -1.09
CA TRP A 73 -0.12 12.98 -0.49
C TRP A 73 0.44 12.08 0.60
N CYS A 74 1.68 11.65 0.49
CA CYS A 74 2.41 11.06 1.62
C CYS A 74 3.17 12.18 2.33
N ASP A 75 2.61 12.72 3.41
CA ASP A 75 3.21 13.85 4.14
C ASP A 75 4.41 13.40 4.98
N ASN A 76 4.35 12.18 5.53
CA ASN A 76 5.47 11.56 6.22
C ASN A 76 5.34 10.03 6.20
N ALA A 77 6.47 9.34 6.23
CA ALA A 77 6.49 7.91 6.51
C ALA A 77 7.81 7.50 7.17
N GLY A 78 7.72 6.99 8.39
CA GLY A 78 8.86 6.57 9.19
C GLY A 78 8.79 5.09 9.50
N LEU A 79 9.75 4.33 8.99
CA LEU A 79 10.00 2.96 9.40
C LEU A 79 10.87 2.98 10.65
N GLN A 80 10.31 2.57 11.79
CA GLN A 80 11.04 2.43 13.06
C GLN A 80 11.41 0.98 13.28
N LEU A 81 12.67 0.72 13.58
CA LEU A 81 13.25 -0.63 13.75
C LEU A 81 13.91 -0.78 15.12
N SER A 82 13.94 -2.00 15.64
CA SER A 82 14.61 -2.36 16.90
C SER A 82 16.14 -2.48 16.77
N LYS A 83 16.67 -2.41 15.55
CA LYS A 83 18.09 -2.53 15.20
C LYS A 83 18.46 -1.49 14.13
N ALA A 84 19.76 -1.24 13.96
CA ALA A 84 20.27 -0.35 12.92
C ALA A 84 19.68 -0.69 11.53
N PRO A 85 19.23 0.30 10.73
CA PRO A 85 19.43 1.75 10.91
C PRO A 85 18.50 2.44 11.95
N TYR A 86 17.66 1.72 12.68
CA TYR A 86 16.65 2.20 13.67
C TYR A 86 15.53 3.06 13.08
N TYR A 87 15.83 3.83 12.04
CA TYR A 87 14.87 4.68 11.34
C TYR A 87 15.18 4.75 9.84
N VAL A 88 14.16 4.63 9.00
CA VAL A 88 14.24 4.88 7.56
C VAL A 88 13.08 5.79 7.15
N ASN A 89 13.37 6.86 6.41
CA ASN A 89 12.34 7.71 5.80
C ASN A 89 11.84 7.08 4.49
N LEU A 90 10.59 6.64 4.48
CA LEU A 90 9.97 6.00 3.32
C LEU A 90 8.95 6.88 2.61
N ALA A 91 8.78 8.15 3.01
CA ALA A 91 7.82 9.05 2.37
C ALA A 91 7.96 9.13 0.83
N PRO A 92 9.18 9.23 0.24
CA PRO A 92 9.30 9.30 -1.22
C PRO A 92 8.96 7.99 -1.95
N CYS A 93 8.99 6.86 -1.23
CA CYS A 93 8.75 5.51 -1.75
C CYS A 93 7.26 5.15 -1.82
N ILE A 94 6.39 5.89 -1.14
CA ILE A 94 4.96 5.55 -1.07
C ILE A 94 4.19 6.30 -2.15
N LYS A 95 3.39 5.56 -2.92
CA LYS A 95 2.56 6.09 -4.00
C LYS A 95 1.11 5.69 -3.79
N GLY A 96 0.19 6.55 -4.22
CA GLY A 96 -1.23 6.28 -4.26
C GLY A 96 -1.76 6.40 -5.69
N THR A 97 -2.44 5.37 -6.17
CA THR A 97 -3.09 5.34 -7.49
C THR A 97 -4.59 5.23 -7.30
N PHE A 98 -5.36 6.14 -7.88
CA PHE A 98 -6.82 6.15 -7.75
C PHE A 98 -7.47 5.27 -8.80
N HIS A 99 -8.45 4.49 -8.34
CA HIS A 99 -9.32 3.64 -9.15
C HIS A 99 -10.78 3.94 -8.80
N ASP A 100 -11.72 3.31 -9.52
CA ASP A 100 -13.14 3.40 -9.19
C ASP A 100 -13.43 2.74 -7.84
N GLY A 101 -13.68 3.57 -6.83
CA GLY A 101 -14.09 3.15 -5.48
C GLY A 101 -12.95 2.86 -4.50
N TYR A 102 -11.69 3.06 -4.89
CA TYR A 102 -10.55 2.91 -3.96
C TYR A 102 -9.32 3.71 -4.38
N VAL A 103 -8.40 3.89 -3.43
CA VAL A 103 -7.01 4.28 -3.72
C VAL A 103 -6.10 3.10 -3.37
N GLU A 104 -5.21 2.75 -4.29
CA GLU A 104 -4.20 1.70 -4.13
C GLU A 104 -2.89 2.35 -3.65
N ILE A 105 -2.42 1.94 -2.47
CA ILE A 105 -1.17 2.40 -1.87
C ILE A 105 -0.11 1.32 -2.06
N THR A 106 1.02 1.69 -2.66
CA THR A 106 2.17 0.83 -2.96
C THR A 106 3.47 1.40 -2.40
N PHE A 107 4.46 0.52 -2.18
CA PHE A 107 5.72 0.85 -1.54
C PHE A 107 6.90 0.48 -2.45
N ASP A 108 7.65 1.48 -2.94
CA ASP A 108 8.85 1.27 -3.77
C ASP A 108 10.10 1.26 -2.89
N THR A 109 10.33 0.15 -2.20
CA THR A 109 11.42 -0.02 -1.24
C THR A 109 11.76 -1.49 -1.00
N ASP A 110 13.04 -1.78 -0.73
CA ASP A 110 13.51 -3.12 -0.36
C ASP A 110 13.45 -3.38 1.17
N GLU A 111 12.91 -2.43 1.94
CA GLU A 111 12.78 -2.57 3.39
C GLU A 111 11.85 -3.73 3.78
N ILE A 112 12.20 -4.40 4.88
CA ILE A 112 11.47 -5.55 5.41
C ILE A 112 11.02 -5.29 6.86
N LEU A 113 9.87 -5.84 7.23
CA LEU A 113 9.36 -5.87 8.60
C LEU A 113 9.37 -7.29 9.14
N THR A 114 10.22 -7.55 10.12
CA THR A 114 10.17 -8.79 10.93
C THR A 114 9.19 -8.60 12.08
N ALA A 115 8.47 -9.66 12.44
CA ALA A 115 7.56 -9.62 13.59
C ALA A 115 8.29 -9.22 14.87
N GLY A 116 7.75 -8.22 15.59
CA GLY A 116 8.33 -7.69 16.82
C GLY A 116 9.58 -6.81 16.65
N GLU A 117 10.08 -6.59 15.43
CA GLU A 117 11.30 -5.80 15.20
C GLU A 117 11.05 -4.38 14.67
N GLY A 118 9.80 -3.95 14.51
CA GLY A 118 9.52 -2.60 14.04
C GLY A 118 8.10 -2.36 13.55
N SER A 119 7.87 -1.14 13.10
CA SER A 119 6.63 -0.72 12.43
C SER A 119 6.86 0.47 11.51
N LEU A 120 6.07 0.57 10.45
CA LEU A 120 6.00 1.72 9.57
C LEU A 120 4.78 2.56 9.94
N SER A 121 5.00 3.84 10.25
CA SER A 121 3.95 4.84 10.47
C SER A 121 3.89 5.80 9.29
N ILE A 122 2.70 6.11 8.78
CA ILE A 122 2.50 6.98 7.61
C ILE A 122 1.42 8.00 7.93
N GLY A 123 1.70 9.27 7.67
CA GLY A 123 0.71 10.33 7.59
C GLY A 123 0.45 10.67 6.12
N ALA A 124 -0.81 10.61 5.70
CA ALA A 124 -1.19 10.87 4.31
C ALA A 124 -2.49 11.68 4.19
N ARG A 125 -2.71 12.25 3.01
CA ARG A 125 -3.96 12.94 2.66
C ARG A 125 -4.48 12.51 1.30
N LEU A 126 -5.79 12.38 1.20
CA LEU A 126 -6.52 12.32 -0.06
C LEU A 126 -7.23 13.65 -0.27
N THR A 127 -7.02 14.28 -1.42
CA THR A 127 -7.66 15.54 -1.77
C THR A 127 -8.25 15.46 -3.16
N GLN A 128 -9.29 16.24 -3.44
CA GLN A 128 -9.61 16.55 -4.84
C GLN A 128 -8.52 17.46 -5.41
N GLU A 129 -8.26 17.36 -6.72
CA GLU A 129 -7.21 18.13 -7.41
C GLU A 129 -7.37 19.64 -7.23
N ASP A 130 -8.61 20.11 -7.15
CA ASP A 130 -8.96 21.52 -6.93
C ASP A 130 -9.10 21.91 -5.44
N TRP A 131 -8.72 21.02 -4.52
CA TRP A 131 -8.85 21.18 -3.06
C TRP A 131 -10.28 21.37 -2.54
N SER A 132 -11.30 21.20 -3.39
CA SER A 132 -12.68 21.25 -2.93
C SER A 132 -13.01 20.07 -2.01
N ALA A 133 -13.91 20.31 -1.06
CA ALA A 133 -14.34 19.27 -0.14
C ALA A 133 -15.03 18.10 -0.88
N TYR A 134 -14.78 16.87 -0.43
CA TYR A 134 -15.56 15.72 -0.91
C TYR A 134 -17.04 15.86 -0.53
N SER A 135 -17.93 15.49 -1.45
CA SER A 135 -19.37 15.37 -1.20
C SER A 135 -19.75 13.89 -1.08
N ASP A 136 -20.59 13.57 -0.10
CA ASP A 136 -21.10 12.21 0.19
C ASP A 136 -20.00 11.15 0.28
N PHE A 137 -18.86 11.49 0.91
CA PHE A 137 -17.78 10.55 1.11
C PHE A 137 -18.17 9.52 2.19
N VAL A 138 -18.05 8.24 1.86
CA VAL A 138 -18.26 7.14 2.81
C VAL A 138 -17.07 6.20 2.72
N GLU A 139 -16.36 6.06 3.83
CA GLU A 139 -15.31 5.04 3.98
C GLU A 139 -15.94 3.65 4.03
N ASN A 140 -15.39 2.72 3.25
CA ASN A 140 -15.84 1.32 3.15
C ASN A 140 -14.73 0.34 3.57
N GLY A 141 -13.87 0.79 4.48
CA GLY A 141 -12.75 0.01 5.00
C GLY A 141 -11.58 -0.11 4.03
N TYR A 142 -10.78 -1.15 4.19
CA TYR A 142 -9.59 -1.39 3.38
C TYR A 142 -9.22 -2.87 3.29
N ASP A 143 -8.59 -3.22 2.17
CA ASP A 143 -8.05 -4.54 1.89
C ASP A 143 -6.53 -4.50 1.85
N VAL A 144 -5.89 -5.56 2.36
CA VAL A 144 -4.44 -5.72 2.39
C VAL A 144 -4.08 -6.91 1.52
N TYR A 145 -3.22 -6.67 0.53
CA TYR A 145 -2.67 -7.68 -0.36
C TYR A 145 -1.18 -7.84 -0.11
N TYR A 146 -0.70 -9.07 -0.23
CA TYR A 146 0.72 -9.38 -0.22
C TYR A 146 1.04 -10.24 -1.44
N ASP A 147 1.98 -9.79 -2.27
CA ASP A 147 2.37 -10.44 -3.52
C ASP A 147 1.15 -10.73 -4.44
N GLY A 148 0.23 -9.75 -4.50
CA GLY A 148 -1.02 -9.84 -5.27
C GLY A 148 -2.14 -10.67 -4.63
N VAL A 149 -1.90 -11.33 -3.49
CA VAL A 149 -2.91 -12.16 -2.81
C VAL A 149 -3.56 -11.38 -1.67
N LEU A 150 -4.90 -11.38 -1.59
CA LEU A 150 -5.63 -10.79 -0.46
C LEU A 150 -5.33 -11.56 0.84
N VAL A 151 -4.80 -10.87 1.85
CA VAL A 151 -4.41 -11.47 3.14
C VAL A 151 -5.22 -10.96 4.33
N SER A 152 -5.86 -9.78 4.22
CA SER A 152 -6.73 -9.24 5.26
C SER A 152 -7.71 -8.22 4.68
N SER A 153 -8.89 -8.12 5.29
CA SER A 153 -9.88 -7.08 5.03
C SER A 153 -10.35 -6.48 6.35
N ASN A 154 -10.50 -5.16 6.40
CA ASN A 154 -11.14 -4.42 7.48
C ASN A 154 -12.34 -3.69 6.86
N LYS A 155 -13.54 -3.92 7.37
CA LYS A 155 -14.80 -3.36 6.85
C LYS A 155 -15.50 -2.57 7.94
#